data_AF-A0A420M541-F1
#
_entry.id   AF-A0A420M541-F1
#
_cell.length_a   1.000
_cell.length_b   1.000
_cell.length_c   1.000
_cell.angle_alpha   90.00
_cell.angle_beta   90.00
_cell.angle_gamma   90.00
#
_symmetry.space_group_name_H-M   'P 1'
#
loop_
_entity.id
_entity.type
_entity.pdbx_description
1 polymer ?
#
loop_
_entity_poly.entity_id
_entity_poly.type
_entity_poly.pdbx_seq_one_letter_code
_entity_poly.pdbx_strand_id
1 'polypeptide(L)'
;MNVQEDGTVFTGDTYADLEKHYEGDSWLESDKDNAFGCVKQLFLLKKAHRNLKVLLSIGGWTWSTNFATTAASAASRSTFAKSAVTLLKDWGFDGIDIDWEYPASDEDAANMVLLLQAVRNELDAYASKHAPGYHFQLTIAAPAGSSHYNKLRLADLGRIVDYINLMAYDYAGSWSSVAGHSANLYANTDLPQSTPF
;
A
#
# COMPACT_ATOMS: atom_id res chain seq x y z
N MET A 1 5.48 -0.07 -4.55
CA MET A 1 5.43 -1.05 -5.67
C MET A 1 4.42 -0.58 -6.69
N ASN A 2 4.58 -0.97 -7.95
CA ASN A 2 3.65 -0.67 -9.04
C ASN A 2 2.87 -1.94 -9.45
N VAL A 3 1.83 -1.78 -10.27
CA VAL A 3 0.93 -2.84 -10.72
C VAL A 3 0.73 -2.79 -12.24
N GLN A 4 0.83 -3.93 -12.90
CA GLN A 4 0.52 -4.09 -14.33
C GLN A 4 -0.99 -4.29 -14.53
N GLU A 5 -1.50 -4.05 -15.75
CA GLU A 5 -2.93 -4.20 -16.06
C GLU A 5 -3.47 -5.61 -15.77
N ASP A 6 -2.65 -6.65 -15.93
CA ASP A 6 -3.01 -8.06 -15.63
C ASP A 6 -3.08 -8.37 -14.13
N GLY A 7 -2.71 -7.40 -13.29
CA GLY A 7 -2.66 -7.45 -11.84
C GLY A 7 -1.29 -7.79 -11.27
N THR A 8 -0.26 -8.04 -12.08
CA THR A 8 1.08 -8.37 -11.55
C THR A 8 1.68 -7.18 -10.80
N VAL A 9 2.01 -7.38 -9.52
CA VAL A 9 2.73 -6.41 -8.69
C VAL A 9 4.23 -6.56 -8.86
N PHE A 10 4.94 -5.43 -8.99
CA PHE A 10 6.39 -5.40 -9.24
C PHE A 10 7.07 -4.17 -8.61
N THR A 11 8.41 -4.23 -8.46
CA THR A 11 9.22 -3.08 -8.04
C THR A 11 9.40 -2.06 -9.16
N GLY A 12 9.33 -0.78 -8.82
CA GLY A 12 9.63 0.31 -9.75
C GLY A 12 11.12 0.69 -9.80
N ASP A 13 11.94 0.20 -8.89
CA ASP A 13 13.37 0.52 -8.78
C ASP A 13 14.13 -0.65 -8.14
N THR A 14 14.56 -1.60 -8.98
CA THR A 14 15.32 -2.78 -8.52
C THR A 14 16.66 -2.39 -7.90
N TYR A 15 17.28 -1.29 -8.36
CA TYR A 15 18.55 -0.85 -7.81
C TYR A 15 18.41 -0.44 -6.35
N ALA A 16 17.44 0.44 -6.05
CA ALA A 16 17.18 0.86 -4.68
C ALA A 16 16.69 -0.31 -3.81
N ASP A 17 15.80 -1.15 -4.34
CA ASP A 17 15.14 -2.18 -3.55
C ASP A 17 16.04 -3.38 -3.25
N LEU A 18 16.79 -3.86 -4.24
CA LEU A 18 17.47 -5.18 -4.19
C LEU A 18 18.97 -5.16 -4.50
N GLU A 19 19.47 -4.23 -5.30
CA GLU A 19 20.84 -4.36 -5.85
C GLU A 19 21.86 -3.48 -5.12
N LYS A 20 21.45 -2.32 -4.59
CA LYS A 20 22.36 -1.37 -3.96
C LYS A 20 23.03 -2.01 -2.74
N HIS A 21 24.36 -2.10 -2.78
CA HIS A 21 25.16 -2.53 -1.65
C HIS A 21 25.39 -1.37 -0.69
N TYR A 22 25.09 -1.59 0.58
CA TYR A 22 25.41 -0.69 1.68
C TYR A 22 26.71 -1.14 2.39
N GLU A 23 27.17 -0.35 3.36
CA GLU A 23 28.32 -0.72 4.18
C GLU A 23 28.07 -2.07 4.88
N GLY A 24 29.02 -2.99 4.74
CA GLY A 24 28.93 -4.36 5.27
C GLY A 24 28.33 -5.39 4.30
N ASP A 25 27.83 -4.96 3.14
CA ASP A 25 27.34 -5.89 2.11
C ASP A 25 28.49 -6.50 1.30
N SER A 26 28.41 -7.81 1.08
CA SER A 26 29.41 -8.57 0.33
C SER A 26 29.27 -8.32 -1.16
N TRP A 27 30.37 -7.93 -1.81
CA TRP A 27 30.46 -7.84 -3.28
C TRP A 27 30.73 -9.19 -3.97
N LEU A 28 30.90 -10.27 -3.20
CA LEU A 28 31.20 -11.60 -3.71
C LEU A 28 29.94 -12.48 -3.83
N GLU A 29 28.85 -12.09 -3.17
CA GLU A 29 27.57 -12.79 -3.23
C GLU A 29 26.77 -12.31 -4.43
N SER A 30 26.08 -13.24 -5.12
CA SER A 30 25.24 -12.89 -6.27
C SER A 30 23.99 -12.12 -5.82
N ASP A 31 23.65 -11.08 -6.56
CA ASP A 31 22.36 -10.37 -6.49
C ASP A 31 21.18 -11.21 -7.00
N LYS A 32 21.46 -12.32 -7.71
CA LYS A 32 20.45 -13.28 -8.17
C LYS A 32 19.82 -14.09 -7.03
N ASP A 33 20.61 -14.42 -6.02
CA ASP A 33 20.21 -15.32 -4.94
C ASP A 33 20.10 -14.59 -3.59
N ASN A 34 20.56 -13.33 -3.51
CA ASN A 34 20.56 -12.52 -2.30
C ASN A 34 19.94 -11.14 -2.57
N ALA A 35 19.05 -10.72 -1.68
CA ALA A 35 18.59 -9.34 -1.65
C ALA A 35 19.60 -8.46 -0.90
N PHE A 36 19.97 -7.34 -1.51
CA PHE A 36 20.64 -6.20 -0.88
C PHE A 36 19.66 -5.04 -0.77
N GLY A 37 20.07 -3.82 -1.11
CA GLY A 37 19.23 -2.65 -1.20
C GLY A 37 18.50 -2.32 0.09
N CYS A 38 17.44 -1.53 -0.05
CA CYS A 38 16.59 -1.16 1.07
C CYS A 38 15.86 -2.37 1.67
N VAL A 39 15.58 -3.43 0.89
CA VAL A 39 14.98 -4.67 1.40
C VAL A 39 15.85 -5.28 2.50
N LYS A 40 17.15 -5.47 2.25
CA LYS A 40 18.08 -6.00 3.25
C LYS A 40 18.19 -5.09 4.46
N GLN A 41 18.30 -3.77 4.25
CA GLN A 41 18.44 -2.82 5.36
C GLN A 41 17.19 -2.82 6.27
N LEU A 42 15.98 -2.87 5.69
CA LEU A 42 14.73 -3.00 6.44
C LEU A 42 14.67 -4.31 7.22
N PHE A 43 15.11 -5.42 6.61
CA PHE A 43 15.18 -6.71 7.31
C PHE A 43 16.16 -6.68 8.50
N LEU A 44 17.32 -6.02 8.36
CA LEU A 44 18.27 -5.83 9.46
C LEU A 44 17.66 -4.99 10.59
N LEU A 45 16.91 -3.92 10.28
CA LEU A 45 16.17 -3.13 11.27
C LEU A 45 15.15 -3.98 12.03
N LYS A 46 14.40 -4.85 11.34
CA LYS A 46 13.47 -5.79 11.98
C LYS A 46 14.17 -6.75 12.93
N LYS A 47 15.36 -7.24 12.57
CA LYS A 47 16.17 -8.11 13.46
C LYS A 47 16.58 -7.38 14.75
N ALA A 48 16.99 -6.12 14.63
CA ALA A 48 17.41 -5.30 15.77
C ALA A 48 16.22 -4.85 16.65
N HIS A 49 15.06 -4.59 16.04
CA HIS A 49 13.88 -4.05 16.70
C HIS A 49 12.69 -4.98 16.51
N ARG A 50 12.52 -5.96 17.40
CA ARG A 50 11.53 -7.04 17.22
C ARG A 50 10.06 -6.63 17.27
N ASN A 51 9.76 -5.39 17.67
CA ASN A 51 8.42 -4.80 17.61
C ASN A 51 8.18 -3.95 16.34
N LEU A 52 9.21 -3.75 15.51
CA LEU A 52 9.09 -3.05 14.24
C LEU A 52 8.49 -4.00 13.19
N LYS A 53 7.40 -3.55 12.57
CA LYS A 53 6.82 -4.18 11.37
C LYS A 53 7.09 -3.32 10.15
N VAL A 54 7.30 -3.97 9.02
CA VAL A 54 7.53 -3.30 7.73
C VAL A 54 6.51 -3.84 6.73
N LEU A 55 5.74 -2.96 6.10
CA LEU A 55 4.72 -3.32 5.12
C LEU A 55 5.16 -2.90 3.72
N LEU A 56 4.83 -3.72 2.72
CA LEU A 56 5.07 -3.42 1.32
C LEU A 56 3.90 -2.58 0.80
N SER A 57 4.13 -1.28 0.55
CA SER A 57 3.11 -0.41 -0.02
C SER A 57 3.05 -0.52 -1.55
N ILE A 58 1.85 -0.65 -2.10
CA ILE A 58 1.57 -0.86 -3.53
C ILE A 58 0.64 0.25 -4.01
N GLY A 59 1.04 0.95 -5.07
CA GLY A 59 0.31 2.08 -5.61
C GLY A 59 1.00 3.41 -5.31
N GLY A 60 0.24 4.32 -4.69
CA GLY A 60 0.54 5.74 -4.54
C GLY A 60 -0.04 6.56 -5.69
N TRP A 61 -0.11 7.88 -5.50
CA TRP A 61 -0.61 8.84 -6.49
C TRP A 61 -0.16 8.55 -7.94
N THR A 62 1.15 8.34 -8.16
CA THR A 62 1.72 8.13 -9.50
C THR A 62 1.32 6.80 -10.14
N TRP A 63 1.11 5.76 -9.36
CA TRP A 63 0.92 4.39 -9.84
C TRP A 63 -0.50 3.86 -9.64
N SER A 64 -1.43 4.75 -9.29
CA SER A 64 -2.83 4.39 -9.11
C SER A 64 -3.61 4.13 -10.40
N THR A 65 -2.99 4.36 -11.57
CA THR A 65 -3.65 4.32 -12.88
C THR A 65 -4.19 2.95 -13.29
N ASN A 66 -3.55 1.87 -12.85
CA ASN A 66 -3.88 0.51 -13.29
C ASN A 66 -4.85 -0.23 -12.34
N PHE A 67 -5.11 0.31 -11.15
CA PHE A 67 -5.94 -0.39 -10.15
C PHE A 67 -7.35 -0.69 -10.63
N ALA A 68 -8.00 0.22 -11.36
CA ALA A 68 -9.37 -0.02 -11.85
C ALA A 68 -9.42 -1.28 -12.73
N THR A 69 -8.51 -1.38 -13.71
CA THR A 69 -8.38 -2.56 -14.59
C THR A 69 -8.03 -3.82 -13.80
N THR A 70 -7.06 -3.73 -12.89
CA THR A 70 -6.62 -4.85 -12.04
C THR A 70 -7.71 -5.32 -11.06
N ALA A 71 -8.56 -4.42 -10.57
CA ALA A 71 -9.59 -4.75 -9.61
C ALA A 71 -10.85 -5.31 -10.29
N ALA A 72 -11.03 -5.08 -11.59
CA ALA A 72 -12.27 -5.39 -12.31
C ALA A 72 -12.60 -6.88 -12.44
N SER A 73 -11.62 -7.79 -12.49
CA SER A 73 -11.87 -9.21 -12.72
C SER A 73 -11.32 -10.13 -11.62
N ALA A 74 -12.00 -11.25 -11.37
CA ALA A 74 -11.54 -12.22 -10.38
C ALA A 74 -10.14 -12.78 -10.71
N ALA A 75 -9.83 -12.92 -12.01
CA ALA A 75 -8.52 -13.40 -12.47
C ALA A 75 -7.41 -12.40 -12.13
N SER A 76 -7.56 -11.12 -12.51
CA SER A 76 -6.56 -10.08 -12.24
C SER A 76 -6.39 -9.81 -10.74
N ARG A 77 -7.48 -9.82 -9.95
CA ARG A 77 -7.40 -9.78 -8.47
C ARG A 77 -6.60 -10.96 -7.90
N SER A 78 -6.75 -12.15 -8.46
CA SER A 78 -5.98 -13.33 -8.05
C SER A 78 -4.49 -13.18 -8.38
N THR A 79 -4.17 -12.69 -9.58
CA THR A 79 -2.78 -12.37 -9.99
C THR A 79 -2.16 -11.34 -9.05
N PHE A 80 -2.90 -10.28 -8.71
CA PHE A 80 -2.48 -9.24 -7.77
C PHE A 80 -2.17 -9.81 -6.40
N ALA A 81 -3.10 -10.53 -5.79
CA ALA A 81 -2.90 -11.10 -4.47
C ALA A 81 -1.67 -12.02 -4.43
N LYS A 82 -1.54 -12.92 -5.41
CA LYS A 82 -0.42 -13.88 -5.47
C LYS A 82 0.93 -13.23 -5.69
N SER A 83 1.03 -12.26 -6.60
CA SER A 83 2.28 -11.56 -6.88
C SER A 83 2.69 -10.67 -5.70
N ALA A 84 1.75 -9.95 -5.09
CA ALA A 84 1.99 -9.14 -3.90
C ALA A 84 2.48 -10.00 -2.71
N VAL A 85 1.81 -11.13 -2.43
CA VAL A 85 2.23 -12.04 -1.34
C VAL A 85 3.54 -12.76 -1.66
N THR A 86 3.87 -12.95 -2.94
CA THR A 86 5.18 -13.46 -3.36
C THR A 86 6.29 -12.46 -3.06
N LEU A 87 6.13 -11.18 -3.39
CA LEU A 87 7.10 -10.16 -2.98
C LEU A 87 7.21 -10.05 -1.46
N LEU A 88 6.08 -10.06 -0.74
CA LEU A 88 6.08 -10.02 0.72
C LEU A 88 6.92 -11.14 1.34
N LYS A 89 6.72 -12.38 0.90
CA LYS A 89 7.40 -13.54 1.49
C LYS A 89 8.86 -13.63 1.08
N ASP A 90 9.18 -13.28 -0.17
CA ASP A 90 10.55 -13.34 -0.68
C ASP A 90 11.43 -12.24 -0.07
N TRP A 91 10.84 -11.07 0.24
CA TRP A 91 11.56 -9.92 0.80
C TRP A 91 11.39 -9.74 2.31
N GLY A 92 10.59 -10.59 2.95
CA GLY A 92 10.47 -10.64 4.41
C GLY A 92 9.66 -9.49 5.03
N PHE A 93 8.57 -9.06 4.39
CA PHE A 93 7.65 -8.05 4.91
C PHE A 93 6.60 -8.65 5.88
N ASP A 94 6.02 -7.81 6.74
CA ASP A 94 5.01 -8.19 7.75
C ASP A 94 3.58 -7.95 7.29
N GLY A 95 3.40 -7.37 6.11
CA GLY A 95 2.10 -7.06 5.55
C GLY A 95 2.17 -6.28 4.25
N ILE A 96 1.00 -5.98 3.71
CA ILE A 96 0.80 -5.24 2.47
C ILE A 96 -0.04 -4.01 2.78
N ASP A 97 0.34 -2.88 2.20
CA ASP A 97 -0.43 -1.65 2.21
C ASP A 97 -0.87 -1.32 0.77
N ILE A 98 -2.16 -1.03 0.57
CA ILE A 98 -2.70 -0.66 -0.73
C ILE A 98 -3.05 0.83 -0.74
N ASP A 99 -2.41 1.57 -1.64
CA ASP A 99 -2.60 2.99 -1.81
C ASP A 99 -3.15 3.27 -3.22
N TRP A 100 -4.48 3.12 -3.36
CA TRP A 100 -5.21 3.43 -4.59
C TRP A 100 -5.88 4.80 -4.45
N GLU A 101 -5.36 5.78 -5.20
CA GLU A 101 -5.80 7.17 -5.22
C GLU A 101 -6.47 7.56 -6.54
N TYR A 102 -7.79 7.53 -6.68
CA TYR A 102 -8.79 6.92 -5.80
C TYR A 102 -9.79 6.11 -6.65
N PRO A 103 -10.53 5.14 -6.08
CA PRO A 103 -11.71 4.59 -6.74
C PRO A 103 -12.63 5.70 -7.27
N ALA A 104 -12.91 5.70 -8.57
CA ALA A 104 -13.61 6.81 -9.23
C ALA A 104 -15.13 6.62 -9.28
N SER A 105 -15.59 5.38 -9.13
CA SER A 105 -16.99 4.96 -9.27
C SER A 105 -17.44 3.99 -8.17
N ASP A 106 -18.75 3.76 -8.06
CA ASP A 106 -19.32 2.74 -7.15
C ASP A 106 -18.87 1.33 -7.52
N GLU A 107 -18.59 1.08 -8.81
CA GLU A 107 -18.02 -0.17 -9.31
C GLU A 107 -16.57 -0.33 -8.84
N ASP A 108 -15.74 0.71 -8.97
CA ASP A 108 -14.36 0.69 -8.45
C ASP A 108 -14.35 0.45 -6.94
N ALA A 109 -15.24 1.10 -6.20
CA ALA A 109 -15.36 0.92 -4.76
C ALA A 109 -15.77 -0.51 -4.38
N ALA A 110 -16.67 -1.14 -5.16
CA ALA A 110 -17.02 -2.55 -4.99
C ALA A 110 -15.82 -3.46 -5.30
N ASN A 111 -15.11 -3.17 -6.39
CA ASN A 111 -13.95 -3.94 -6.84
C ASN A 111 -12.77 -3.81 -5.87
N MET A 112 -12.58 -2.67 -5.22
CA MET A 112 -11.60 -2.48 -4.16
C MET A 112 -11.84 -3.45 -2.98
N VAL A 113 -13.09 -3.61 -2.54
CA VAL A 113 -13.45 -4.59 -1.49
C VAL A 113 -13.08 -6.00 -1.93
N LEU A 114 -13.41 -6.38 -3.17
CA LEU A 114 -13.09 -7.70 -3.71
C LEU A 114 -11.58 -7.93 -3.86
N LEU A 115 -10.83 -6.89 -4.24
CA LEU A 115 -9.37 -6.93 -4.37
C LEU A 115 -8.73 -7.16 -3.00
N LEU A 116 -9.11 -6.37 -2.00
CA LEU A 116 -8.57 -6.50 -0.65
C LEU A 116 -8.96 -7.84 -0.01
N GLN A 117 -10.17 -8.35 -0.26
CA GLN A 117 -10.54 -9.68 0.18
C GLN A 117 -9.66 -10.76 -0.45
N ALA A 118 -9.31 -10.63 -1.73
CA ALA A 118 -8.39 -11.57 -2.40
C ALA A 118 -6.99 -11.53 -1.75
N VAL A 119 -6.46 -10.34 -1.44
CA VAL A 119 -5.18 -10.18 -0.74
C VAL A 119 -5.23 -10.77 0.66
N ARG A 120 -6.27 -10.47 1.44
CA ARG A 120 -6.47 -11.03 2.79
C ARG A 120 -6.47 -12.56 2.77
N ASN A 121 -7.22 -13.15 1.84
CA ASN A 121 -7.29 -14.60 1.68
C ASN A 121 -5.92 -15.22 1.35
N GLU A 122 -5.14 -14.60 0.47
CA GLU A 122 -3.81 -15.10 0.08
C GLU A 122 -2.81 -14.97 1.24
N LEU A 123 -2.85 -13.87 2.00
CA LEU A 123 -2.05 -13.68 3.21
C LEU A 123 -2.36 -14.75 4.26
N ASP A 124 -3.65 -15.01 4.50
CA ASP A 124 -4.09 -16.00 5.49
C ASP A 124 -3.73 -17.43 5.05
N ALA A 125 -3.86 -17.73 3.76
CA ALA A 125 -3.42 -18.99 3.18
C ALA A 125 -1.91 -19.19 3.37
N TYR A 126 -1.10 -18.17 3.07
CA TYR A 126 0.35 -18.22 3.28
C TYR A 126 0.69 -18.40 4.76
N ALA A 127 0.09 -17.63 5.67
CA ALA A 127 0.29 -17.74 7.11
C ALA A 127 -0.04 -19.13 7.62
N SER A 128 -1.20 -19.68 7.25
CA SER A 128 -1.64 -21.01 7.70
C SER A 128 -0.65 -22.12 7.34
N LYS A 129 0.05 -21.99 6.21
CA LYS A 129 0.97 -23.00 5.69
C LYS A 129 2.41 -22.80 6.16
N HIS A 130 2.87 -21.56 6.28
CA HIS A 130 4.29 -21.22 6.43
C HIS A 130 4.63 -20.45 7.70
N ALA A 131 3.64 -19.82 8.36
CA ALA A 131 3.82 -19.10 9.61
C ALA A 131 2.62 -19.30 10.55
N PRO A 132 2.32 -20.55 11.01
CA PRO A 132 1.13 -20.82 11.80
C PRO A 132 1.05 -19.93 13.05
N GLY A 133 -0.09 -19.24 13.20
CA GLY A 133 -0.32 -18.29 14.30
C GLY A 133 0.19 -16.86 14.03
N TYR A 134 0.85 -16.60 12.90
CA TYR A 134 1.21 -15.24 12.49
C TYR A 134 0.08 -14.61 11.68
N HIS A 135 -0.21 -13.34 11.96
CA HIS A 135 -1.18 -12.55 11.20
C HIS A 135 -0.45 -11.44 10.44
N PHE A 136 -0.27 -11.64 9.13
CA PHE A 136 0.27 -10.59 8.26
C PHE A 136 -0.74 -9.45 8.12
N GLN A 137 -0.24 -8.22 8.13
CA GLN A 137 -1.10 -7.04 8.09
C GLN A 137 -1.57 -6.74 6.66
N LEU A 138 -2.79 -6.24 6.55
CA LEU A 138 -3.33 -5.65 5.35
C LEU A 138 -3.87 -4.27 5.70
N THR A 139 -3.36 -3.22 5.06
CA THR A 139 -3.76 -1.83 5.33
C THR A 139 -4.09 -1.11 4.03
N ILE A 140 -4.70 0.06 4.16
CA ILE A 140 -4.87 1.00 3.04
C ILE A 140 -4.49 2.42 3.48
N ALA A 141 -4.03 3.21 2.51
CA ALA A 141 -4.11 4.66 2.58
C ALA A 141 -5.49 5.10 2.07
N ALA A 142 -6.21 5.92 2.84
CA ALA A 142 -7.57 6.34 2.52
C ALA A 142 -7.70 7.87 2.44
N PRO A 143 -8.55 8.39 1.53
CA PRO A 143 -8.76 9.82 1.36
C PRO A 143 -9.43 10.45 2.58
N ALA A 144 -9.02 11.68 2.92
CA ALA A 144 -9.75 12.54 3.85
C ALA A 144 -10.78 13.46 3.16
N GLY A 145 -10.70 13.63 1.83
CA GLY A 145 -11.66 14.42 1.06
C GLY A 145 -13.02 13.74 0.88
N SER A 146 -14.11 14.44 1.21
CA SER A 146 -15.48 13.87 1.20
C SER A 146 -15.97 13.44 -0.17
N SER A 147 -15.51 14.07 -1.24
CA SER A 147 -15.79 13.65 -2.61
C SER A 147 -15.25 12.26 -2.93
N HIS A 148 -14.22 11.80 -2.20
CA HIS A 148 -13.58 10.49 -2.39
C HIS A 148 -14.05 9.47 -1.35
N TYR A 149 -13.97 9.78 -0.05
CA TYR A 149 -14.33 8.78 0.98
C TYR A 149 -15.80 8.39 0.95
N ASN A 150 -16.72 9.27 0.49
CA ASN A 150 -18.14 8.94 0.40
C ASN A 150 -18.45 7.89 -0.67
N LYS A 151 -17.52 7.62 -1.60
CA LYS A 151 -17.64 6.52 -2.57
C LYS A 151 -17.18 5.18 -1.98
N LEU A 152 -16.34 5.21 -0.95
CA LEU A 152 -15.75 4.00 -0.39
C LEU A 152 -16.76 3.20 0.42
N ARG A 153 -16.67 1.87 0.32
CA ARG A 153 -17.44 0.94 1.16
C ARG A 153 -16.76 0.74 2.52
N LEU A 154 -16.60 1.83 3.30
CA LEU A 154 -15.77 1.86 4.51
C LEU A 154 -16.09 0.75 5.52
N ALA A 155 -17.37 0.42 5.70
CA ALA A 155 -17.79 -0.65 6.62
C ALA A 155 -17.34 -2.04 6.15
N ASP A 156 -17.31 -2.29 4.84
CA ASP A 156 -16.84 -3.56 4.27
C ASP A 156 -15.30 -3.62 4.31
N LEU A 157 -14.64 -2.51 3.95
CA LEU A 157 -13.19 -2.37 4.04
C LEU A 157 -12.68 -2.61 5.47
N GLY A 158 -13.34 -2.00 6.47
CA GLY A 158 -12.99 -2.15 7.89
C GLY A 158 -13.18 -3.56 8.47
N ARG A 159 -13.84 -4.48 7.76
CA ARG A 159 -13.89 -5.91 8.12
C ARG A 159 -12.72 -6.72 7.56
N ILE A 160 -11.98 -6.16 6.60
CA ILE A 160 -10.92 -6.84 5.85
C ILE A 160 -9.54 -6.36 6.29
N VAL A 161 -9.37 -5.04 6.43
CA VAL A 161 -8.08 -4.41 6.75
C VAL A 161 -7.85 -4.36 8.26
N ASP A 162 -6.57 -4.39 8.66
CA ASP A 162 -6.15 -4.29 10.05
C ASP A 162 -6.32 -2.87 10.60
N TYR A 163 -6.01 -1.86 9.78
CA TYR A 163 -6.23 -0.45 10.06
C TYR A 163 -6.16 0.37 8.77
N ILE A 164 -6.60 1.62 8.87
CA ILE A 164 -6.63 2.58 7.77
C ILE A 164 -5.67 3.72 8.11
N ASN A 165 -4.76 4.03 7.19
CA ASN A 165 -3.94 5.22 7.23
C ASN A 165 -4.73 6.36 6.57
N LEU A 166 -5.35 7.24 7.38
CA LEU A 166 -6.07 8.39 6.85
C LEU A 166 -5.08 9.45 6.35
N MET A 167 -5.15 9.78 5.06
CA MET A 167 -4.31 10.81 4.44
C MET A 167 -4.86 12.21 4.77
N ALA A 168 -4.69 12.61 6.03
CA ALA A 168 -5.17 13.87 6.58
C ALA A 168 -4.22 15.04 6.26
N TYR A 169 -3.90 15.20 4.99
CA TYR A 169 -3.01 16.23 4.44
C TYR A 169 -3.41 16.56 2.99
N ASP A 170 -2.66 17.44 2.33
CA ASP A 170 -2.93 17.96 0.98
C ASP A 170 -4.30 18.63 0.81
N TYR A 171 -4.77 19.31 1.86
CA TYR A 171 -6.04 20.07 1.82
C TYR A 171 -5.91 21.36 0.99
N ALA A 172 -4.70 21.91 0.90
CA ALA A 172 -4.40 23.08 0.09
C ALA A 172 -3.02 22.91 -0.55
N GLY A 173 -2.85 23.41 -1.77
CA GLY A 173 -1.63 23.22 -2.54
C GLY A 173 -1.55 24.14 -3.74
N SER A 174 -0.71 23.78 -4.72
CA SER A 174 -0.51 24.58 -5.95
C SER A 174 -1.76 24.68 -6.82
N TRP A 175 -2.74 23.80 -6.62
CA TRP A 175 -4.06 23.82 -7.28
C TRP A 175 -5.05 24.78 -6.62
N SER A 176 -4.74 25.32 -5.44
CA SER A 176 -5.61 26.24 -4.71
C SER A 176 -5.48 27.67 -5.24
N SER A 177 -6.58 28.42 -5.27
CA SER A 177 -6.59 29.84 -5.66
C SER A 177 -6.10 30.78 -4.54
N VAL A 178 -6.05 30.29 -3.30
CA VAL A 178 -5.58 30.99 -2.11
C VAL A 178 -4.68 30.07 -1.30
N ALA A 179 -3.78 30.65 -0.50
CA ALA A 179 -3.03 29.89 0.49
C ALA A 179 -3.98 29.39 1.60
N GLY A 180 -3.79 28.15 2.03
CA GLY A 180 -4.57 27.52 3.09
C GLY A 180 -3.74 26.54 3.91
N HIS A 181 -4.29 26.10 5.04
CA HIS A 181 -3.73 25.03 5.86
C HIS A 181 -3.87 23.70 5.12
N SER A 182 -2.78 22.96 4.96
CA SER A 182 -2.77 21.71 4.19
C SER A 182 -3.10 20.47 5.03
N ALA A 183 -3.17 20.58 6.36
CA ALA A 183 -3.40 19.45 7.28
C ALA A 183 -4.02 19.91 8.61
N ASN A 184 -4.97 20.86 8.57
CA ASN A 184 -5.65 21.34 9.77
C ASN A 184 -6.55 20.25 10.39
N LEU A 185 -6.54 20.14 11.73
CA LEU A 185 -7.44 19.23 12.45
C LEU A 185 -8.89 19.74 12.51
N TYR A 186 -9.06 21.07 12.57
CA TYR A 186 -10.34 21.73 12.69
C TYR A 186 -10.49 22.82 11.64
N ALA A 187 -11.73 23.08 11.23
CA ALA A 187 -12.06 24.20 10.38
C ALA A 187 -11.91 25.52 11.15
N ASN A 188 -11.45 26.57 10.46
CA ASN A 188 -11.42 27.93 10.97
C ASN A 188 -12.74 28.63 10.61
N THR A 189 -13.63 28.82 11.58
CA THR A 189 -14.93 29.48 11.36
C THR A 189 -14.82 30.96 11.05
N ASP A 190 -13.75 31.62 11.50
CA ASP A 190 -13.54 33.06 11.30
C ASP A 190 -12.92 33.34 9.92
N LEU A 191 -12.17 32.39 9.37
CA LEU A 191 -11.59 32.47 8.02
C LEU A 191 -11.75 31.13 7.27
N PRO A 192 -12.95 30.78 6.79
CA PRO A 192 -13.22 29.47 6.18
C PRO A 192 -12.32 29.14 4.98
N GLN A 193 -11.92 30.15 4.21
CA GLN A 193 -11.04 29.97 3.04
C GLN A 193 -9.62 29.48 3.42
N SER A 194 -9.21 29.64 4.68
CA SER A 194 -7.92 29.15 5.17
C SER A 194 -7.91 27.65 5.47
N THR A 195 -9.09 27.04 5.67
CA THR A 195 -9.27 25.60 5.94
C THR A 195 -10.37 25.06 5.02
N PRO A 196 -10.10 24.89 3.72
CA PRO A 196 -11.11 24.50 2.74
C PRO A 196 -11.62 23.06 2.91
N PHE A 197 -10.97 22.26 3.76
CA PHE A 197 -11.33 20.91 4.15
C PHE A 197 -11.44 20.78 5.68
#